data_AF-A0A914SZ78-F1
#
_entry.id   AF-A0A914SZ78-F1
#
_cell.length_a   1.000
_cell.length_b   1.000
_cell.length_c   1.000
_cell.angle_alpha   90.00
_cell.angle_beta   90.00
_cell.angle_gamma   90.00
#
_symmetry.space_group_name_H-M   'P 1'
#
loop_
_entity.id
_entity.type
_entity.pdbx_description
1 polymer ?
#
loop_
_entity_poly.entity_id
_entity_poly.type
_entity_poly.pdbx_seq_one_letter_code
_entity_poly.pdbx_strand_id
1 'polypeptide(L)'
;MATKLGFFEKIANLTGVLYRHQAKQFPRRLDILTKVAKRELAPPKTTDWPIIKKEFQAVVKAIESRQFNNLTVREAAVYVAVGMEIIFWFFVGEMIGRWHIPGYLVPATYVSKETKKQLEISKYKNKKKISK
;
A
#
# COMPACT_ATOMS: atom_id res chain seq x y z
N MET A 1 32.38 4.59 46.63
CA MET A 1 30.92 4.67 46.83
C MET A 1 30.27 5.03 45.51
N ALA A 2 29.40 4.19 44.95
CA ALA A 2 28.71 4.50 43.70
C ALA A 2 27.65 5.58 43.97
N THR A 3 27.71 6.69 43.24
CA THR A 3 26.72 7.78 43.35
C THR A 3 25.35 7.26 42.91
N LYS A 4 24.29 7.69 43.61
CA LYS A 4 22.92 7.29 43.30
C LYS A 4 22.49 7.94 41.99
N LEU A 5 22.51 7.18 40.89
CA LEU A 5 22.12 7.65 39.57
C LEU A 5 20.72 8.28 39.59
N GLY A 6 20.59 9.45 38.97
CA GLY A 6 19.32 10.15 38.80
C GLY A 6 18.34 9.35 37.93
N PHE A 7 17.06 9.72 37.96
CA PHE A 7 16.02 9.03 37.17
C PHE A 7 16.29 9.08 35.66
N PHE A 8 16.69 10.24 35.13
CA PHE A 8 17.01 10.41 33.71
C PHE A 8 18.26 9.64 33.28
N GLU A 9 19.28 9.53 34.15
CA GLU A 9 20.48 8.73 33.87
C GLU A 9 20.18 7.24 33.80
N LYS A 10 19.24 6.75 34.62
CA LYS A 10 18.74 5.38 34.54
C LYS A 10 18.02 5.12 33.23
N ILE A 11 17.18 6.05 32.77
CA ILE A 11 16.51 5.95 31.47
C ILE A 11 17.54 5.93 30.34
N ALA A 12 18.50 6.86 30.33
CA ALA A 12 19.53 6.93 29.30
C ALA A 12 20.40 5.66 29.24
N ASN A 13 20.74 5.09 30.40
CA ASN A 13 21.46 3.83 30.47
C ASN A 13 20.61 2.65 29.97
N LEU A 14 19.32 2.61 30.32
CA LEU A 14 18.40 1.57 29.86
C LEU A 14 18.18 1.67 28.34
N THR A 15 17.92 2.85 27.79
CA THR A 15 17.76 3.06 26.35
C THR A 15 19.05 2.72 25.60
N GLY A 16 20.22 3.06 26.16
CA GLY A 16 21.52 2.67 25.61
C GLY A 16 21.74 1.16 25.58
N VAL A 17 21.33 0.43 26.62
CA VAL A 17 21.40 -1.04 26.65
C VAL A 17 20.42 -1.67 25.65
N LEU A 18 19.18 -1.17 25.59
CA LEU A 18 18.18 -1.62 24.63
C LEU A 18 18.62 -1.37 23.18
N TYR A 19 19.19 -0.19 22.90
CA TYR A 19 19.71 0.14 21.57
C TYR A 19 20.83 -0.80 21.16
N ARG A 20 21.82 -1.06 22.03
CA ARG A 20 22.92 -1.99 21.72
C ARG A 20 22.41 -3.42 21.50
N HIS A 21 21.45 -3.87 22.31
CA HIS A 21 20.82 -5.18 22.15
C HIS A 21 20.08 -5.28 20.80
N GLN A 22 19.27 -4.28 20.47
CA GLN A 22 18.55 -4.23 19.20
C GLN A 22 19.51 -4.12 18.01
N ALA A 23 20.52 -3.24 18.07
CA ALA A 23 21.55 -3.07 17.05
C ALA A 23 22.26 -4.39 16.72
N LYS A 24 22.51 -5.25 17.72
CA LYS A 24 23.08 -6.58 17.51
C LYS A 24 22.11 -7.56 16.82
N GLN A 25 20.80 -7.43 17.06
CA GLN A 25 19.77 -8.33 16.50
C GLN A 25 19.26 -7.90 15.12
N PHE A 26 19.28 -6.60 14.81
CA PHE A 26 18.83 -6.04 13.53
C PHE A 26 19.47 -6.68 12.29
N PRO A 27 20.81 -6.87 12.19
CA PRO A 27 21.41 -7.43 10.98
C PRO A 27 20.89 -8.83 10.66
N ARG A 28 20.71 -9.68 11.69
CA ARG A 28 20.15 -11.03 11.52
C ARG A 28 18.70 -10.97 11.03
N ARG A 29 17.89 -10.06 11.57
CA ARG A 29 16.48 -9.92 11.17
C ARG A 29 16.34 -9.39 9.74
N LEU A 30 17.18 -8.44 9.35
CA LEU A 30 17.24 -7.92 7.98
C LEU A 30 17.68 -9.00 7.00
N ASP A 31 18.65 -9.84 7.36
CA ASP A 31 19.08 -10.97 6.53
C ASP A 31 17.93 -11.98 6.32
N ILE A 32 17.20 -12.33 7.37
CA ILE A 32 16.02 -13.21 7.26
C ILE A 32 14.94 -12.56 6.39
N LEU A 33 14.62 -11.28 6.64
CA LEU A 33 13.62 -10.54 5.87
C LEU A 33 14.01 -10.46 4.40
N THR A 34 15.27 -10.14 4.08
CA THR A 34 15.74 -10.06 2.70
C THR A 34 15.74 -11.43 2.01
N LYS A 35 16.06 -12.52 2.71
CA LYS A 35 15.96 -13.88 2.18
C LYS A 35 14.52 -14.29 1.87
N VAL A 36 13.58 -14.01 2.79
CA VAL A 36 12.15 -14.29 2.58
C VAL A 36 11.61 -13.41 1.45
N ALA A 37 11.90 -12.12 1.45
CA ALA A 37 11.50 -11.20 0.39
C ALA A 37 12.01 -11.66 -0.99
N LYS A 38 13.29 -12.07 -1.08
CA LYS A 38 13.85 -12.60 -2.34
C LYS A 38 13.20 -13.89 -2.81
N ARG A 39 12.62 -14.69 -1.91
CA ARG A 39 11.98 -15.95 -2.27
C ARG A 39 10.52 -15.74 -2.67
N GLU A 40 9.77 -14.98 -1.87
CA GLU A 40 8.33 -14.84 -2.01
C GLU A 40 7.92 -13.68 -2.94
N LEU A 41 8.69 -12.58 -2.95
CA LEU A 41 8.39 -11.39 -3.76
C LEU A 41 9.18 -11.36 -5.09
N ALA A 42 9.95 -12.40 -5.38
CA ALA A 42 10.65 -12.47 -6.66
C ALA A 42 9.65 -12.58 -7.80
N PRO A 43 9.90 -11.90 -8.94
CA PRO A 43 9.08 -12.10 -10.12
C PRO A 43 9.16 -13.58 -10.55
N PRO A 44 8.03 -14.16 -10.99
CA PRO A 44 7.98 -15.56 -11.38
C PRO A 44 8.92 -15.84 -12.55
N LYS A 45 9.44 -17.06 -12.63
CA LYS A 45 10.27 -17.48 -13.76
C LYS A 45 9.39 -17.82 -14.95
N THR A 46 9.93 -17.71 -16.16
CA THR A 46 9.23 -18.10 -17.40
C THR A 46 8.80 -19.56 -17.42
N THR A 47 9.51 -20.43 -16.68
CA THR A 47 9.19 -21.85 -16.49
C THR A 47 7.90 -22.08 -15.70
N ASP A 48 7.50 -21.12 -14.86
CA ASP A 48 6.35 -21.27 -13.97
C ASP A 48 5.04 -20.81 -14.66
N TRP A 49 5.17 -20.14 -15.80
CA TRP A 49 4.07 -19.62 -16.59
C TRP A 49 3.02 -20.64 -17.06
N PRO A 50 3.37 -21.85 -17.54
CA PRO A 50 2.38 -22.87 -17.86
C PRO A 50 1.58 -23.33 -16.64
N ILE A 51 2.21 -23.41 -15.46
CA ILE A 51 1.57 -23.83 -14.21
C ILE A 51 0.55 -22.77 -13.79
N ILE A 52 0.95 -21.50 -13.77
CA ILE A 52 0.08 -20.37 -13.41
C ILE A 52 -1.15 -20.30 -14.32
N LYS A 53 -0.98 -20.48 -15.64
CA LYS A 53 -2.10 -20.52 -16.58
C LYS A 53 -3.07 -21.66 -16.30
N LYS A 54 -2.55 -22.85 -15.98
CA LYS A 54 -3.36 -24.02 -15.64
C LYS A 54 -4.17 -23.78 -14.36
N GLU A 55 -3.54 -23.22 -13.33
CA GLU A 55 -4.22 -22.90 -12.07
C GLU A 55 -5.29 -21.83 -12.25
N PHE A 56 -5.00 -20.79 -13.03
CA PHE A 56 -5.99 -19.77 -13.36
C PHE A 56 -7.22 -20.36 -14.08
N GLN A 57 -7.01 -21.26 -15.05
CA GLN A 57 -8.10 -21.96 -15.72
C GLN A 57 -8.92 -22.84 -14.75
N ALA A 58 -8.27 -23.46 -13.76
CA ALA A 58 -8.97 -24.24 -12.75
C ALA A 58 -9.87 -23.35 -11.87
N VAL A 59 -9.39 -22.16 -11.49
CA VAL A 59 -10.20 -21.17 -10.76
C VAL A 59 -11.41 -20.71 -11.58
N VAL A 60 -11.22 -20.41 -12.87
CA VAL A 60 -12.33 -20.02 -13.77
C VAL A 60 -13.39 -21.13 -13.82
N LYS A 61 -12.97 -22.38 -14.01
CA LYS A 61 -13.89 -23.53 -14.01
C LYS A 61 -14.63 -23.71 -12.69
N ALA A 62 -13.96 -23.48 -11.56
CA ALA A 62 -14.57 -23.55 -10.23
C ALA A 62 -15.64 -22.46 -10.01
N ILE A 63 -15.46 -21.29 -10.63
CA ILE A 63 -16.44 -20.21 -10.63
C ILE A 63 -17.64 -20.58 -11.52
N GLU A 64 -17.38 -21.07 -12.75
CA GLU A 64 -18.42 -21.52 -13.69
C GLU A 64 -19.29 -22.65 -13.11
N SER A 65 -18.66 -23.62 -12.44
CA SER A 65 -19.34 -24.75 -11.81
C SER A 65 -20.04 -24.40 -10.50
N ARG A 66 -19.96 -23.14 -10.04
CA ARG A 66 -20.50 -22.65 -8.75
C ARG A 66 -19.98 -23.41 -7.52
N GLN A 67 -18.77 -23.93 -7.61
CA GLN A 67 -18.14 -24.69 -6.52
C GLN A 67 -17.85 -23.83 -5.29
N PHE A 68 -17.82 -22.50 -5.44
CA PHE A 68 -17.66 -21.55 -4.34
C PHE A 68 -18.76 -21.62 -3.27
N ASN A 69 -19.96 -22.15 -3.60
CA ASN A 69 -21.04 -22.33 -2.64
C ASN A 69 -20.74 -23.42 -1.59
N ASN A 70 -19.80 -24.31 -1.86
CA ASN A 70 -19.42 -25.40 -0.96
C ASN A 70 -18.23 -25.02 -0.04
N LEU A 71 -17.70 -23.80 -0.15
CA LEU A 71 -16.55 -23.37 0.64
C LEU A 71 -16.94 -23.07 2.08
N THR A 72 -16.08 -23.42 3.02
CA THR A 72 -16.24 -23.02 4.41
C THR A 72 -15.92 -21.53 4.57
N VAL A 73 -16.51 -20.88 5.59
CA VAL A 73 -16.27 -19.45 5.86
C VAL A 73 -14.79 -19.14 6.07
N ARG A 74 -14.05 -20.06 6.69
CA ARG A 74 -12.60 -19.91 6.92
C ARG A 74 -11.82 -19.88 5.61
N GLU A 75 -12.14 -20.77 4.67
CA GLU A 75 -11.48 -20.81 3.36
C GLU A 75 -11.82 -19.58 2.53
N ALA A 76 -13.11 -19.20 2.51
CA ALA A 76 -13.57 -18.00 1.83
C ALA A 76 -12.85 -16.74 2.36
N ALA A 77 -12.68 -16.62 3.67
CA ALA A 77 -11.96 -15.50 4.28
C ALA A 77 -10.49 -15.42 3.83
N VAL A 78 -9.80 -16.56 3.72
CA VAL A 78 -8.42 -16.62 3.22
C VAL A 78 -8.35 -16.18 1.77
N TYR A 79 -9.25 -16.66 0.90
CA TYR A 79 -9.26 -16.25 -0.51
C TYR A 79 -9.56 -14.76 -0.68
N VAL A 80 -10.48 -14.21 0.10
CA VAL A 80 -10.77 -12.76 0.10
C VAL A 80 -9.56 -11.96 0.56
N ALA A 81 -8.84 -12.41 1.61
CA ALA A 81 -7.65 -11.72 2.10
C ALA A 81 -6.54 -11.67 1.03
N VAL A 82 -6.29 -12.79 0.34
CA VAL A 82 -5.32 -12.84 -0.77
C VAL A 82 -5.79 -11.98 -1.95
N GLY A 83 -7.10 -12.00 -2.28
CA GLY A 83 -7.66 -11.13 -3.32
C GLY A 83 -7.48 -9.64 -3.02
N MET A 84 -7.68 -9.24 -1.76
CA MET A 84 -7.42 -7.87 -1.31
C MET A 84 -5.94 -7.50 -1.37
N GLU A 85 -5.04 -8.43 -1.03
CA GLU A 85 -3.59 -8.21 -1.11
C GLU A 85 -3.16 -7.85 -2.55
N ILE A 86 -3.68 -8.56 -3.55
CA ILE A 86 -3.39 -8.29 -4.97
C ILE A 86 -3.86 -6.87 -5.36
N ILE A 87 -5.03 -6.45 -4.87
CA ILE A 87 -5.56 -5.10 -5.11
C ILE A 87 -4.67 -4.04 -4.43
N PHE A 88 -4.18 -4.30 -3.21
CA PHE A 88 -3.27 -3.38 -2.53
C PHE A 88 -1.92 -3.24 -3.24
N TRP A 89 -1.42 -4.31 -3.86
CA TRP A 89 -0.22 -4.24 -4.71
C TRP A 89 -0.40 -3.30 -5.91
N PHE A 90 -1.61 -3.21 -6.48
CA PHE A 90 -1.90 -2.23 -7.53
C PHE A 90 -1.76 -0.79 -7.01
N PHE A 91 -2.30 -0.48 -5.82
CA PHE A 91 -2.17 0.85 -5.21
C PHE A 91 -0.73 1.20 -4.84
N VAL A 92 0.07 0.24 -4.37
CA VAL A 92 1.51 0.43 -4.14
C VAL A 92 2.23 0.76 -5.44
N GLY A 93 1.88 0.06 -6.54
CA GLY A 93 2.40 0.37 -7.88
C GLY A 93 2.02 1.78 -8.34
N GLU A 94 0.78 2.21 -8.10
CA GLU A 94 0.33 3.56 -8.40
C GLU A 94 1.09 4.63 -7.59
N MET A 95 1.34 4.39 -6.29
CA MET A 95 2.14 5.27 -5.45
C MET A 95 3.58 5.41 -5.95
N ILE A 96 4.21 4.31 -6.36
CA ILE A 96 5.55 4.33 -6.96
C ILE A 96 5.53 5.07 -8.30
N GLY A 97 4.52 4.82 -9.15
CA GLY A 97 4.37 5.51 -10.44
C GLY A 97 4.18 7.03 -10.29
N ARG A 98 3.47 7.47 -9.24
CA ARG A 98 3.26 8.89 -8.93
C ARG A 98 4.41 9.54 -8.15
N TRP A 99 5.29 8.75 -7.51
CA TRP A 99 6.33 9.22 -6.59
C TRP A 99 5.80 10.06 -5.40
N HIS A 100 4.51 9.94 -5.06
CA HIS A 100 3.85 10.71 -4.01
C HIS A 100 2.92 9.81 -3.20
N ILE A 101 3.04 9.87 -1.87
CA ILE A 101 2.26 9.03 -0.94
C ILE A 101 0.83 9.61 -0.76
N PRO A 102 0.62 10.90 -0.40
CA PRO A 102 -0.71 11.48 -0.33
C PRO A 102 -1.11 12.22 -1.62
N GLY A 103 -2.21 11.79 -2.24
CA GLY A 103 -2.92 12.54 -3.29
C GLY A 103 -2.09 12.92 -4.53
N TYR A 104 -2.69 13.70 -5.42
CA TYR A 104 -1.94 14.42 -6.45
C TYR A 104 -1.48 15.76 -5.89
N LEU A 105 -0.30 16.22 -6.29
CA LEU A 105 0.16 17.58 -6.05
C LEU A 105 -0.76 18.55 -6.81
N VAL A 106 -1.75 19.07 -6.11
CA VAL A 106 -2.65 20.10 -6.61
C VAL A 106 -2.19 21.42 -6.00
N PRO A 107 -1.71 22.38 -6.81
CA PRO A 107 -1.44 23.73 -6.32
C PRO A 107 -2.69 24.32 -5.67
N ALA A 108 -2.55 25.10 -4.60
CA ALA A 108 -3.68 25.76 -3.95
C ALA A 108 -4.49 26.66 -4.91
N THR A 109 -3.88 27.07 -6.02
CA THR A 109 -4.48 27.87 -7.10
C THR A 109 -5.18 27.04 -8.19
N TYR A 110 -5.22 25.72 -8.07
CA TYR A 110 -5.85 24.87 -9.08
C TYR A 110 -7.37 25.08 -9.10
N VAL A 111 -7.86 25.60 -10.23
CA VAL A 111 -9.28 25.70 -10.53
C VAL A 111 -9.58 24.70 -11.64
N SER A 112 -10.54 23.81 -11.40
CA SER A 112 -10.95 22.80 -12.40
C SER A 112 -11.43 23.48 -13.69
N LYS A 113 -11.25 22.80 -14.84
CA LYS A 113 -11.66 23.33 -16.15
C LYS A 113 -13.17 23.65 -16.19
N GLU A 114 -13.97 22.83 -15.50
CA GLU A 114 -15.41 23.01 -15.39
C GLU A 114 -15.76 24.29 -14.62
N THR A 115 -15.11 24.54 -13.47
CA THR A 115 -15.34 25.75 -12.68
C THR A 115 -14.95 27.01 -13.46
N LYS A 116 -13.84 26.99 -14.22
CA LYS A 116 -13.47 28.12 -15.10
C LYS A 116 -14.56 28.43 -16.13
N LYS A 117 -15.11 27.39 -16.77
CA LYS A 117 -16.19 27.53 -17.76
C LYS A 117 -17.46 28.12 -17.15
N GLN A 118 -17.83 27.69 -15.94
CA GLN A 118 -18.99 28.24 -15.21
C GLN A 118 -18.79 29.72 -14.84
N LEU A 119 -17.58 30.11 -14.44
CA LEU A 119 -17.23 31.50 -14.14
C LEU A 119 -17.30 32.41 -15.39
N GLU A 120 -16.91 31.93 -16.56
CA GLU A 120 -17.04 32.69 -17.81
C GLU A 120 -18.50 32.88 -18.22
N ILE A 121 -19.32 31.83 -18.11
CA ILE A 121 -20.76 31.90 -18.39
C ILE A 121 -21.45 32.89 -17.45
N SER A 122 -21.10 32.88 -16.16
CA SER A 122 -21.67 33.82 -15.18
C SER A 122 -21.24 35.26 -15.43
N LYS A 123 -19.96 35.50 -15.76
CA LYS A 123 -19.45 36.82 -16.18
C LYS A 123 -20.18 37.35 -17.41
N TYR A 124 -20.40 36.51 -18.42
CA TYR A 124 -21.13 36.89 -19.63
C TYR A 124 -22.60 37.27 -19.33
N LYS A 125 -23.32 36.43 -18.56
CA LYS A 125 -24.70 36.72 -18.13
C LYS A 125 -24.79 38.03 -17.34
N ASN A 126 -23.84 38.28 -16.44
CA ASN A 126 -23.82 39.48 -15.62
C ASN A 126 -23.57 40.75 -16.47
N LYS A 127 -22.58 40.71 -17.39
CA LYS A 127 -22.31 41.80 -18.33
C LYS A 127 -23.54 42.15 -19.19
N LYS A 128 -24.27 41.14 -19.67
CA LYS A 128 -25.51 41.32 -20.45
C LYS A 128 -26.68 41.87 -19.62
N LYS A 129 -26.68 41.65 -18.30
CA LYS A 129 -27.68 42.19 -17.37
C LYS A 129 -27.41 43.66 -17.06
N ILE A 130 -26.15 44.07 -16.97
CA ILE A 130 -25.75 45.47 -16.70
C ILE A 130 -25.92 46.35 -17.94
N SER A 131 -25.80 45.79 -19.16
CA SER A 131 -25.99 46.54 -20.42
C SER A 131 -27.45 46.66 -20.86
N LYS A 132 -28.41 46.26 -20.03
CA LYS A 132 -29.86 46.38 -20.25
C LYS A 132 -30.45 47.26 -19.17
#